data_AF-G8M277-F1
#
_entry.id   AF-G8M277-F1
#
_cell.length_a   1.000
_cell.length_b   1.000
_cell.length_c   1.000
_cell.angle_alpha   90.00
_cell.angle_beta   90.00
_cell.angle_gamma   90.00
#
_symmetry.space_group_name_H-M   'P 1'
#
loop_
_entity.id
_entity.type
_entity.pdbx_description
1 polymer ?
#
loop_
_entity_poly.entity_id
_entity_poly.type
_entity_poly.pdbx_seq_one_letter_code
_entity_poly.pdbx_strand_id
1 'polypeptide(L)'
;MVQKRYKKYEIDILRNPKTVKLLAEQIKAASDAYISKQMNEKVFQELILLYATYHGKKLFSASGSLNPTVINRIGKKRCEVVELMLRDFQLSIT
;
A
#
# COMPACT_ATOMS: atom_id res chain seq x y z
N MET A 1 0.19 -32.32 -22.76
CA MET A 1 -0.24 -31.65 -21.51
C MET A 1 0.13 -30.18 -21.63
N VAL A 2 -0.84 -29.29 -21.82
CA VAL A 2 -0.58 -27.84 -21.87
C VAL A 2 -0.28 -27.38 -20.45
N GLN A 3 0.99 -27.06 -20.18
CA GLN A 3 1.36 -26.37 -18.96
C GLN A 3 0.64 -25.02 -18.98
N LYS A 4 -0.46 -24.88 -18.25
CA LYS A 4 -1.07 -23.59 -17.97
C LYS A 4 -0.03 -22.77 -17.21
N ARG A 5 0.75 -21.97 -17.94
CA ARG A 5 1.54 -20.89 -17.35
C ARG A 5 0.55 -19.96 -16.65
N TYR A 6 0.44 -20.10 -15.33
CA TYR A 6 -0.18 -19.07 -14.51
C TYR A 6 0.63 -17.80 -14.76
N LYS A 7 0.06 -16.87 -15.54
CA LYS A 7 0.59 -15.50 -15.62
C LYS A 7 0.53 -14.97 -14.19
N LYS A 8 1.67 -15.03 -13.50
CA LYS A 8 1.94 -14.27 -12.30
C LYS A 8 1.70 -12.82 -12.73
N TYR A 9 0.57 -12.24 -12.34
CA TYR A 9 0.39 -10.80 -12.41
C TYR A 9 1.47 -10.26 -11.47
N GLU A 10 2.65 -9.98 -12.01
CA GLU A 10 3.64 -9.18 -11.31
C GLU A 10 3.02 -7.79 -11.26
N ILE A 11 2.30 -7.54 -10.17
CA ILE A 11 1.78 -6.22 -9.86
C ILE A 11 3.04 -5.35 -9.84
N ASP A 12 3.15 -4.45 -10.81
CA ASP A 12 4.31 -3.58 -10.99
C ASP A 12 4.33 -2.52 -9.88
N ILE A 13 4.73 -2.97 -8.69
CA ILE A 13 4.73 -2.18 -7.47
C ILE A 13 6.08 -1.51 -7.30
N LEU A 14 6.09 -0.19 -7.47
CA LEU A 14 7.28 0.61 -7.25
C LEU A 14 7.51 0.86 -5.75
N ARG A 15 8.56 0.27 -5.18
CA ARG A 15 8.95 0.46 -3.76
C ARG A 15 9.35 1.90 -3.40
N ASN A 16 9.82 2.68 -4.36
CA ASN A 16 10.30 4.05 -4.15
C ASN A 16 9.51 5.09 -4.96
N PRO A 17 8.25 5.36 -4.57
CA PRO A 17 7.44 6.37 -5.24
C PRO A 17 7.98 7.78 -4.96
N LYS A 18 8.17 8.53 -6.06
CA LYS A 18 8.71 9.90 -6.01
C LYS A 18 7.68 10.93 -5.51
N THR A 19 6.39 10.70 -5.75
CA THR A 19 5.32 11.63 -5.41
C THR A 19 4.23 10.98 -4.56
N VAL A 20 3.48 11.79 -3.81
CA VAL A 20 2.31 11.33 -3.02
C VAL A 20 1.26 10.68 -3.94
N LYS A 21 1.06 11.24 -5.14
CA LYS A 21 0.12 10.72 -6.13
C LYS A 21 0.50 9.32 -6.60
N LEU A 22 1.78 9.10 -6.91
CA LEU A 22 2.29 7.80 -7.32
C LEU A 22 2.22 6.80 -6.17
N LEU A 23 2.61 7.20 -4.96
CA LEU A 23 2.45 6.37 -3.75
C LEU A 23 1.00 5.90 -3.59
N ALA A 24 0.03 6.80 -3.71
CA ALA A 24 -1.38 6.45 -3.60
C ALA A 24 -1.84 5.47 -4.69
N GLU A 25 -1.35 5.59 -5.92
CA GLU A 25 -1.64 4.64 -7.00
C GLU A 25 -1.06 3.25 -6.71
N GLN A 26 0.16 3.18 -6.18
CA GLN A 26 0.78 1.92 -5.78
C GLN A 26 0.03 1.24 -4.63
N ILE A 27 -0.38 2.01 -3.62
CA ILE A 27 -1.19 1.50 -2.50
C ILE A 27 -2.54 1.01 -3.01
N LYS A 28 -3.20 1.76 -3.91
CA LYS A 28 -4.46 1.35 -4.51
C LYS A 28 -4.34 0.00 -5.23
N ALA A 29 -3.33 -0.14 -6.09
CA ALA A 29 -3.08 -1.38 -6.83
C ALA A 29 -2.78 -2.56 -5.90
N ALA A 30 -1.96 -2.34 -4.86
CA ALA A 30 -1.65 -3.34 -3.85
C ALA A 30 -2.90 -3.76 -3.04
N SER A 31 -3.71 -2.80 -2.62
CA SER A 31 -4.97 -3.06 -1.92
C SER A 31 -5.96 -3.82 -2.81
N ASP A 32 -6.08 -3.47 -4.09
CA ASP A 32 -6.94 -4.19 -5.04
C ASP A 32 -6.49 -5.64 -5.25
N ALA A 33 -5.18 -5.86 -5.33
CA ALA A 33 -4.62 -7.20 -5.41
C ALA A 33 -4.84 -8.02 -4.13
N TYR A 34 -4.70 -7.40 -2.96
CA TYR A 34 -4.99 -8.06 -1.68
C TYR A 34 -6.47 -8.41 -1.55
N ILE A 35 -7.38 -7.46 -1.83
CA ILE A 35 -8.83 -7.67 -1.78
C ILE A 35 -9.27 -8.75 -2.77
N SER A 36 -8.66 -8.80 -3.96
CA SER A 36 -8.92 -9.85 -4.96
C SER A 36 -8.17 -11.17 -4.71
N LYS A 37 -7.49 -11.30 -3.56
CA LYS A 37 -6.73 -12.50 -3.12
C LYS A 37 -5.59 -12.90 -4.07
N GLN A 38 -5.09 -11.95 -4.86
CA GLN A 38 -3.92 -12.12 -5.73
C GLN A 38 -2.60 -11.81 -5.01
N MET A 39 -2.67 -11.13 -3.86
CA MET A 39 -1.56 -10.84 -2.96
C MET A 39 -1.85 -11.42 -1.58
N ASN A 40 -0.85 -12.05 -0.97
CA ASN A 40 -0.94 -12.54 0.40
C ASN A 40 -0.83 -11.40 1.42
N GLU A 41 -1.47 -11.59 2.56
CA GLU A 41 -1.54 -10.61 3.66
C GLU A 41 -0.16 -10.14 4.11
N LYS A 42 0.79 -11.07 4.31
CA LYS A 42 2.15 -10.74 4.75
C LYS A 42 2.88 -9.80 3.78
N VAL A 43 2.84 -10.07 2.47
CA VAL A 43 3.50 -9.21 1.46
C VAL A 43 2.82 -7.86 1.38
N PHE A 44 1.49 -7.84 1.47
CA PHE A 44 0.74 -6.59 1.50
C PHE A 44 1.13 -5.74 2.72
N GLN A 45 1.16 -6.35 3.90
CA GLN A 45 1.56 -5.70 5.15
C GLN A 45 3.00 -5.19 5.06
N GLU A 46 3.96 -6.02 4.65
CA GLU A 46 5.36 -5.63 4.47
C GLU A 46 5.50 -4.42 3.53
N LEU A 47 4.73 -4.38 2.44
CA LEU A 47 4.75 -3.27 1.50
C LEU A 47 4.21 -1.97 2.13
N ILE A 48 3.10 -2.05 2.86
CA ILE A 48 2.52 -0.89 3.54
C ILE A 48 3.48 -0.36 4.62
N LEU A 49 4.10 -1.26 5.39
CA LEU A 49 5.11 -0.90 6.39
C LEU A 49 6.34 -0.27 5.73
N LEU A 50 6.82 -0.81 4.59
CA LEU A 50 7.90 -0.21 3.82
C LEU A 50 7.58 1.24 3.43
N TYR A 51 6.37 1.50 2.93
CA TYR A 51 5.94 2.86 2.60
C TYR A 51 5.82 3.75 3.83
N ALA A 52 5.36 3.23 4.96
CA ALA A 52 5.26 3.98 6.20
C ALA A 52 6.64 4.36 6.76
N THR A 53 7.61 3.43 6.73
CA THR A 53 8.98 3.65 7.18
C THR A 53 9.75 4.62 6.28
N TYR A 54 9.76 4.41 4.96
CA TYR A 54 10.63 5.17 4.05
C TYR A 54 9.94 6.37 3.41
N HIS A 55 8.62 6.35 3.31
CA HIS A 55 7.82 7.41 2.68
C HIS A 55 6.75 7.96 3.63
N GLY A 56 6.95 7.86 4.95
CA GLY A 56 6.01 8.31 5.97
C GLY A 56 5.54 9.76 5.79
N LYS A 57 6.43 10.68 5.39
CA LYS A 57 6.10 12.09 5.07
C LYS A 57 5.11 12.25 3.91
N LYS A 58 5.03 11.25 3.02
CA LYS A 58 4.08 11.20 1.89
C LYS A 58 2.80 10.44 2.27
N LEU A 59 2.95 9.38 3.07
CA LEU A 59 1.85 8.51 3.47
C LEU A 59 0.95 9.15 4.53
N PHE A 60 1.55 9.82 5.51
CA PHE A 60 0.85 10.42 6.65
C PHE A 60 0.73 11.95 6.48
N SER A 61 -0.28 12.49 7.14
CA SER A 61 -0.44 13.92 7.39
C SER A 61 0.26 14.32 8.70
N ALA A 62 0.32 15.62 8.99
CA ALA A 62 0.90 16.13 10.23
C ALA A 62 0.16 15.63 11.49
N SER A 63 -1.11 15.23 11.39
CA SER A 63 -1.88 14.68 12.51
C SER A 63 -1.66 13.18 12.73
N GLY A 64 -0.79 12.53 11.94
CA GLY A 64 -0.52 11.09 12.02
C GLY A 64 -1.53 10.21 11.29
N SER A 65 -2.63 10.78 10.77
CA SER A 65 -3.56 10.07 9.89
C SER A 65 -3.02 9.96 8.45
N LEU A 66 -3.64 9.13 7.61
CA LEU A 66 -3.27 9.08 6.19
C LEU A 66 -3.41 10.46 5.51
N ASN A 67 -2.51 10.74 4.57
CA ASN A 67 -2.52 11.97 3.80
C ASN A 67 -3.85 12.12 3.03
N PRO A 68 -4.53 13.28 3.05
CA PRO A 68 -5.81 13.48 2.34
C PRO A 68 -5.74 13.13 0.85
N THR A 69 -4.61 13.36 0.20
CA THR A 69 -4.40 13.00 -1.23
C THR A 69 -4.41 11.49 -1.42
N VAL A 70 -3.83 10.74 -0.49
CA VAL A 70 -3.83 9.27 -0.49
C VAL A 70 -5.25 8.78 -0.27
N ILE A 71 -5.94 9.29 0.77
CA ILE A 71 -7.33 8.94 1.09
C ILE A 71 -8.25 9.12 -0.11
N ASN A 72 -8.20 10.30 -0.74
CA ASN A 72 -9.05 10.64 -1.89
C ASN A 72 -8.80 9.74 -3.11
N ARG A 73 -7.58 9.23 -3.28
CA ARG A 73 -7.19 8.40 -4.43
C ARG A 73 -7.49 6.91 -4.24
N ILE A 74 -7.24 6.38 -3.04
CA ILE A 74 -7.46 4.95 -2.76
C ILE A 74 -8.93 4.67 -2.38
N GLY A 75 -9.61 5.64 -1.79
CA GLY A 75 -11.00 5.56 -1.37
C GLY A 75 -11.20 4.82 -0.05
N LYS A 76 -12.32 5.10 0.61
CA LYS A 76 -12.59 4.72 2.01
C LYS A 76 -12.37 3.23 2.32
N LYS A 77 -12.88 2.32 1.48
CA LYS A 77 -12.74 0.87 1.68
C LYS A 77 -11.27 0.41 1.71
N ARG A 78 -10.40 1.02 0.88
CA ARG A 78 -8.98 0.67 0.84
C ARG A 78 -8.23 1.32 2.00
N CYS A 79 -8.64 2.51 2.44
CA CYS A 79 -8.08 3.14 3.65
C CYS A 79 -8.23 2.23 4.87
N GLU A 80 -9.42 1.67 5.10
CA GLU A 80 -9.67 0.78 6.24
C GLU A 80 -8.71 -0.43 6.26
N VAL A 81 -8.44 -1.00 5.09
CA VAL A 81 -7.51 -2.12 4.94
C VAL A 81 -6.05 -1.68 5.17
N VAL A 82 -5.66 -0.50 4.68
CA VAL A 82 -4.31 0.05 4.90
C VAL A 82 -4.08 0.41 6.37
N GLU A 83 -5.06 1.02 7.02
CA GLU A 83 -5.03 1.33 8.45
C GLU A 83 -4.96 0.06 9.30
N LEU A 84 -5.65 -1.01 8.89
CA LEU A 84 -5.53 -2.32 9.53
C LEU A 84 -4.10 -2.86 9.45
N MET A 85 -3.42 -2.75 8.31
CA MET A 85 -2.03 -3.18 8.16
C MET A 85 -1.03 -2.32 8.96
N LEU A 86 -1.44 -1.11 9.33
CA LEU A 86 -0.66 -0.15 10.11
C LEU A 86 -1.00 -0.16 11.61
N ARG A 87 -1.93 -1.01 12.08
CA ARG A 87 -2.47 -0.96 13.44
C ARG A 87 -1.41 -0.99 14.54
N ASP A 88 -0.34 -1.75 14.33
CA ASP A 88 0.78 -1.88 15.29
C ASP A 88 2.02 -1.09 14.86
N PHE A 89 1.90 -0.25 13.82
CA PHE A 89 3.00 0.55 13.31
C PHE A 89 3.09 1.88 14.06
N GLN A 90 4.20 2.09 14.76
CA GLN A 90 4.56 3.38 15.32
C GLN A 90 5.63 4.04 14.46
N LEU A 91 5.34 5.23 13.94
CA LEU A 91 6.32 6.01 13.21
C LEU A 91 7.43 6.46 14.19
N SER A 92 8.65 5.96 14.01
CA SER A 92 9.81 6.45 14.75
C SER A 92 10.17 7.85 14.22
N ILE A 93 9.95 8.86 15.04
CA ILE A 93 10.37 10.24 14.77
C ILE A 93 11.83 10.31 15.23
N THR A 94 12.77 9.98 14.36
CA THR A 94 14.21 10.21 14.59
C THR A 94 14.59 11.60 14.10
#